data_AF-A0A1M3HHZ7-F1
#
_entry.id   AF-A0A1M3HHZ7-F1
#
_cell.length_a   1.000
_cell.length_b   1.000
_cell.length_c   1.000
_cell.angle_alpha   90.00
_cell.angle_beta   90.00
_cell.angle_gamma   90.00
#
_symmetry.space_group_name_H-M   'P 1'
#
loop_
_entity.id
_entity.type
_entity.pdbx_description
1 polymer ?
#
loop_
_entity_poly.entity_id
_entity_poly.type
_entity_poly.pdbx_seq_one_letter_code
_entity_poly.pdbx_strand_id
1 'polypeptide(L)'
;MKDWSHPRLQNVDAAKDDWDDLAAEAQAAYQRRYASYPDLVKLGRISAEDARADLLAWRAIARDWHWIAYGDGEPADCNTLEQRMKALDTAVERWIDFAANEGGSLFPADQRQGEAICAMRWWAERERTFFCHYHHARERARRIHENCRANGHPSRGERLAELQSPQMKAAA
;
A
#
# COMPACT_ATOMS: atom_id res chain seq x y z
N MET A 1 20.60 7.43 -3.93
CA MET A 1 19.16 7.10 -3.86
C MET A 1 18.65 7.09 -5.28
N LYS A 2 18.03 6.00 -5.77
CA LYS A 2 17.47 5.99 -7.14
C LYS A 2 16.44 7.11 -7.19
N ASP A 3 16.59 8.04 -8.13
CA ASP A 3 15.64 9.11 -8.30
C ASP A 3 14.36 8.51 -8.89
N TRP A 4 13.33 8.40 -8.06
CA TRP A 4 12.02 7.87 -8.45
C TRP A 4 11.12 8.98 -9.00
N SER A 5 11.64 10.21 -9.17
CA SER A 5 10.95 11.24 -9.90
C SER A 5 10.91 10.86 -11.39
N HIS A 6 9.73 10.46 -11.85
CA HIS A 6 9.46 10.46 -13.28
C HIS A 6 9.07 11.91 -13.67
N PRO A 7 9.46 12.44 -14.84
CA PRO A 7 9.09 13.80 -15.25
C PRO A 7 7.58 14.06 -15.25
N ARG A 8 6.77 12.98 -15.31
CA ARG A 8 5.30 13.02 -15.23
C ARG A 8 4.74 12.76 -13.83
N LEU A 9 5.55 12.30 -12.88
CA LEU A 9 5.23 12.24 -11.46
C LEU A 9 5.70 13.56 -10.83
N GLN A 10 4.86 14.59 -10.90
CA GLN A 10 5.23 15.93 -10.40
C GLN A 10 5.53 15.94 -8.90
N ASN A 11 5.04 14.96 -8.13
CA ASN A 11 5.26 14.90 -6.70
C ASN A 11 5.09 13.47 -6.16
N VAL A 12 6.17 12.69 -6.15
CA VAL A 12 6.20 11.33 -5.60
C VAL A 12 5.82 11.28 -4.11
N ASP A 13 5.94 12.42 -3.42
CA ASP A 13 5.58 12.62 -2.02
C ASP A 13 4.11 13.03 -1.83
N ALA A 14 3.34 13.28 -2.90
CA ALA A 14 1.98 13.85 -2.80
C ALA A 14 1.02 13.01 -1.97
N ALA A 15 1.13 11.67 -2.06
CA ALA A 15 0.25 10.74 -1.36
C ALA A 15 0.85 10.17 -0.06
N LYS A 16 2.04 10.61 0.37
CA LYS A 16 2.78 9.95 1.47
C LYS A 16 2.08 10.02 2.83
N ASP A 17 1.21 11.02 3.01
CA ASP A 17 0.42 11.22 4.22
C ASP A 17 -1.05 10.77 4.05
N ASP A 18 -1.46 10.34 2.86
CA ASP A 18 -2.82 9.89 2.54
C ASP A 18 -3.01 8.41 2.90
N TRP A 19 -2.87 8.06 4.19
CA TRP A 19 -2.80 6.66 4.64
C TRP A 19 -4.00 5.81 4.24
N ASP A 20 -5.19 6.42 4.15
CA ASP A 20 -6.40 5.74 3.65
C ASP A 20 -6.27 5.31 2.19
N ASP A 21 -5.85 6.23 1.33
CA ASP A 21 -5.72 5.98 -0.09
C ASP A 21 -4.59 4.96 -0.35
N LEU A 22 -3.51 5.02 0.44
CA LEU A 22 -2.46 4.02 0.39
C LEU A 22 -2.96 2.63 0.81
N ALA A 23 -3.76 2.53 1.88
CA ALA A 23 -4.35 1.26 2.30
C ALA A 23 -5.36 0.72 1.30
N ALA A 24 -6.20 1.59 0.74
CA ALA A 24 -7.18 1.25 -0.28
C ALA A 24 -6.50 0.73 -1.55
N GLU A 25 -5.47 1.44 -2.05
CA GLU A 25 -4.74 1.02 -3.25
C GLU A 25 -3.93 -0.25 -3.02
N ALA A 26 -3.29 -0.42 -1.85
CA ALA A 26 -2.59 -1.66 -1.50
C ALA A 26 -3.52 -2.88 -1.55
N GLN A 27 -4.72 -2.75 -0.99
CA GLN A 27 -5.75 -3.78 -1.00
C GLN A 27 -6.27 -4.05 -2.41
N ALA A 28 -6.58 -3.00 -3.18
CA ALA A 28 -7.05 -3.12 -4.55
C ALA A 28 -5.99 -3.78 -5.46
N ALA A 29 -4.72 -3.44 -5.28
CA ALA A 29 -3.59 -4.03 -5.99
C ALA A 29 -3.42 -5.52 -5.71
N TYR A 30 -3.62 -5.96 -4.47
CA TYR A 30 -3.67 -7.37 -4.12
C TYR A 30 -4.85 -8.08 -4.78
N GLN A 31 -6.06 -7.51 -4.70
CA GLN A 31 -7.27 -8.10 -5.29
C GLN A 31 -7.18 -8.27 -6.81
N ARG A 32 -6.70 -7.26 -7.53
CA ARG A 32 -6.52 -7.33 -9.00
C ARG A 32 -5.58 -8.48 -9.40
N ARG A 33 -4.50 -8.68 -8.66
CA ARG A 33 -3.55 -9.78 -8.88
C ARG A 33 -4.16 -11.13 -8.55
N TYR A 34 -4.84 -11.22 -7.40
CA TYR A 34 -5.50 -12.45 -6.97
C TYR A 34 -6.52 -12.93 -8.00
N ALA A 35 -7.27 -12.01 -8.61
CA ALA A 35 -8.23 -12.31 -9.66
C ALA A 35 -7.58 -12.68 -11.01
N SER A 36 -6.50 -12.00 -11.41
CA SER A 36 -5.92 -12.15 -12.76
C SER A 36 -4.85 -13.23 -12.89
N TYR A 37 -4.11 -13.53 -11.82
CA TYR A 37 -2.95 -14.43 -11.89
C TYR A 37 -3.27 -15.87 -12.29
N PRO A 38 -4.39 -16.49 -11.86
CA PRO A 38 -4.74 -17.84 -12.31
C PRO A 38 -4.78 -17.97 -13.84
N ASP A 39 -5.36 -16.99 -14.53
CA ASP A 39 -5.45 -17.00 -16.00
C ASP A 39 -4.08 -16.75 -16.65
N LEU A 40 -3.28 -15.82 -16.10
CA LEU A 40 -1.92 -15.58 -16.59
C LEU A 40 -1.00 -16.80 -16.45
N VAL A 41 -1.15 -17.56 -15.36
CA VAL A 41 -0.43 -18.83 -15.16
C VAL A 41 -0.90 -19.88 -16.17
N LYS A 42 -2.22 -20.02 -16.36
CA LYS A 42 -2.80 -20.95 -17.34
C LYS A 42 -2.34 -20.66 -18.77
N LEU A 43 -2.18 -19.37 -19.11
CA LEU A 43 -1.68 -18.91 -20.40
C LEU A 43 -0.15 -18.96 -20.53
N GLY A 44 0.58 -19.39 -19.49
CA GLY A 44 2.04 -19.44 -19.49
C GLY A 44 2.72 -18.07 -19.55
N ARG A 45 2.02 -16.99 -19.18
CA ARG A 45 2.55 -15.61 -19.19
C ARG A 45 3.40 -15.31 -17.96
N ILE A 46 3.12 -15.98 -16.84
CA ILE A 46 3.90 -15.94 -15.61
C ILE A 46 4.02 -17.37 -15.07
N SER A 47 5.10 -17.68 -14.37
CA SER A 47 5.22 -18.96 -13.67
C SER A 47 4.29 -18.99 -12.44
N ALA A 48 3.87 -20.19 -12.01
CA ALA A 48 3.09 -20.33 -10.79
C ALA A 48 3.87 -19.89 -9.53
N GLU A 49 5.19 -20.06 -9.56
CA GLU A 49 6.08 -19.64 -8.47
C GLU A 49 6.16 -18.10 -8.37
N ASP A 50 6.37 -17.42 -9.50
CA ASP A 50 6.40 -15.95 -9.54
C ASP A 50 5.05 -15.35 -9.13
N ALA A 51 3.94 -15.93 -9.63
CA ALA A 51 2.60 -15.51 -9.25
C ALA A 51 2.38 -15.63 -7.73
N ARG A 52 2.81 -16.74 -7.13
CA ARG A 52 2.71 -16.96 -5.69
C ARG A 52 3.59 -15.98 -4.90
N ALA A 53 4.84 -15.79 -5.30
CA ALA A 53 5.76 -14.89 -4.63
C ALA A 53 5.25 -13.45 -4.63
N ASP A 54 4.75 -12.97 -5.78
CA ASP A 54 4.19 -11.63 -5.90
C ASP A 54 2.87 -11.48 -5.11
N LEU A 55 1.99 -12.49 -5.12
CA LEU A 55 0.78 -12.47 -4.28
C LEU A 55 1.09 -12.41 -2.79
N LEU A 56 2.11 -13.13 -2.33
CA LEU A 56 2.55 -13.07 -0.93
C LEU A 56 3.10 -11.68 -0.58
N ALA A 57 3.88 -11.07 -1.46
CA ALA A 57 4.38 -9.72 -1.28
C ALA A 57 3.24 -8.69 -1.23
N TRP A 58 2.30 -8.72 -2.17
CA TRP A 58 1.15 -7.80 -2.19
C TRP A 58 0.20 -7.99 -1.02
N ARG A 59 -0.01 -9.24 -0.58
CA ARG A 59 -0.75 -9.51 0.66
C ARG A 59 -0.06 -8.89 1.87
N ALA A 60 1.28 -8.97 1.94
CA ALA A 60 2.04 -8.34 3.01
C ALA A 60 1.93 -6.81 2.95
N ILE A 61 2.03 -6.20 1.75
CA ILE A 61 1.84 -4.75 1.56
C ILE A 61 0.45 -4.31 2.03
N ALA A 62 -0.61 -5.00 1.57
CA ALA A 62 -1.99 -4.71 1.94
C ALA A 62 -2.22 -4.80 3.46
N ARG A 63 -1.74 -5.87 4.10
CA ARG A 63 -1.83 -6.04 5.55
C ARG A 63 -1.13 -4.91 6.29
N ASP A 64 0.05 -4.53 5.83
CA ASP A 64 0.85 -3.50 6.48
C ASP A 64 0.17 -2.14 6.43
N TRP A 65 -0.30 -1.73 5.25
CA TRP A 65 -0.99 -0.46 5.08
C TRP A 65 -2.34 -0.41 5.78
N HIS A 66 -3.07 -1.53 5.83
CA HIS A 66 -4.29 -1.63 6.62
C HIS A 66 -4.01 -1.38 8.10
N TRP A 67 -2.97 -2.01 8.66
CA TRP A 67 -2.57 -1.77 10.04
C TRP A 67 -2.07 -0.33 10.26
N ILE A 68 -1.27 0.23 9.35
CA ILE A 68 -0.79 1.62 9.42
C ILE A 68 -1.97 2.60 9.47
N ALA A 69 -2.94 2.46 8.57
CA ALA A 69 -4.05 3.40 8.41
C ALA A 69 -5.12 3.28 9.51
N TYR A 70 -5.40 2.06 9.95
CA TYR A 70 -6.57 1.77 10.80
C TYR A 70 -6.23 1.28 12.20
N GLY A 71 -5.05 0.69 12.38
CA GLY A 71 -4.63 0.07 13.65
C GLY A 71 -5.19 -1.32 13.87
N ASP A 72 -5.76 -1.92 12.83
CA ASP A 72 -6.42 -3.22 12.91
C ASP A 72 -5.52 -4.34 12.39
N GLY A 73 -5.57 -5.49 13.07
CA GLY A 73 -4.75 -6.66 12.76
C GLY A 73 -3.29 -6.50 13.17
N GLU A 74 -2.42 -7.25 12.51
CA GLU A 74 -0.96 -7.23 12.74
C GLU A 74 -0.24 -6.73 11.50
N PRO A 75 0.82 -5.90 11.62
CA PRO A 75 1.60 -5.44 10.50
C PRO A 75 2.33 -6.60 9.80
N ALA A 76 2.91 -6.32 8.62
CA ALA A 76 3.73 -7.33 7.96
C ALA A 76 5.07 -7.58 8.67
N ASP A 77 5.52 -8.84 8.70
CA ASP A 77 6.84 -9.20 9.22
C ASP A 77 7.94 -8.38 8.52
N CYS A 78 8.90 -7.87 9.29
CA CYS A 78 10.03 -7.12 8.77
C CYS A 78 10.87 -7.95 7.79
N ASN A 79 10.89 -9.28 7.93
CA ASN A 79 11.61 -10.18 7.03
C ASN A 79 11.04 -10.20 5.60
N THR A 80 9.83 -9.70 5.38
CA THR A 80 9.24 -9.61 4.03
C THR A 80 9.56 -8.29 3.32
N LEU A 81 10.33 -7.39 3.94
CA LEU A 81 10.61 -6.05 3.40
C LEU A 81 11.17 -6.12 1.97
N GLU A 82 12.21 -6.91 1.74
CA GLU A 82 12.83 -7.03 0.42
C GLU A 82 11.86 -7.52 -0.66
N GLN A 83 10.98 -8.46 -0.31
CA GLN A 83 9.95 -8.97 -1.22
C GLN A 83 8.90 -7.90 -1.53
N ARG A 84 8.46 -7.13 -0.52
CA ARG A 84 7.54 -6.00 -0.70
C ARG A 84 8.15 -4.93 -1.58
N MET A 85 9.41 -4.57 -1.36
CA MET A 85 10.13 -3.57 -2.16
C MET A 85 10.24 -4.02 -3.62
N LYS A 86 10.64 -5.27 -3.87
CA LYS A 86 10.70 -5.83 -5.23
C LYS A 86 9.34 -5.78 -5.93
N ALA A 87 8.27 -6.15 -5.24
CA ALA A 87 6.92 -6.12 -5.80
C ALA A 87 6.45 -4.69 -6.13
N LEU A 88 6.80 -3.72 -5.28
CA LEU A 88 6.56 -2.30 -5.53
C LEU A 88 7.41 -1.75 -6.67
N ASP A 89 8.70 -2.11 -6.76
CA ASP A 89 9.58 -1.75 -7.88
C ASP A 89 8.99 -2.20 -9.22
N THR A 90 8.58 -3.47 -9.31
CA THR A 90 7.91 -4.01 -10.52
C THR A 90 6.60 -3.27 -10.84
N ALA A 91 5.83 -2.85 -9.83
CA ALA A 91 4.60 -2.10 -10.06
C ALA A 91 4.85 -0.65 -10.51
N VAL A 92 5.87 0.01 -9.96
CA VAL A 92 6.32 1.33 -10.43
C VAL A 92 6.76 1.25 -11.88
N GLU A 93 7.59 0.27 -12.24
CA GLU A 93 8.06 0.06 -13.62
C GLU A 93 6.88 -0.15 -14.58
N ARG A 94 5.95 -1.05 -14.26
CA ARG A 94 4.74 -1.29 -15.07
C ARG A 94 3.87 -0.06 -15.23
N TRP A 95 3.73 0.75 -14.17
CA TRP A 95 2.95 1.98 -14.23
C TRP A 95 3.64 3.04 -15.10
N ILE A 96 4.97 3.17 -15.01
CA ILE A 96 5.74 4.06 -15.89
C ILE A 96 5.57 3.65 -17.35
N ASP A 97 5.68 2.36 -17.67
CA ASP A 97 5.48 1.84 -19.03
C ASP A 97 4.08 2.13 -19.55
N PHE A 98 3.06 1.91 -18.71
CA PHE A 98 1.67 2.26 -19.02
C PHE A 98 1.53 3.76 -19.30
N ALA A 99 2.03 4.62 -18.42
CA ALA A 99 1.97 6.07 -18.59
C ALA A 99 2.74 6.56 -19.84
N ALA A 100 3.81 5.87 -20.24
CA ALA A 100 4.54 6.15 -21.46
C ALA A 100 3.69 5.83 -22.70
N ASN A 101 3.01 4.68 -22.70
CA ASN A 101 2.18 4.20 -23.80
C ASN A 101 0.92 5.06 -24.03
N GLU A 102 0.34 5.63 -22.98
CA GLU A 102 -0.83 6.53 -23.06
C GLU A 102 -0.49 7.97 -23.52
N GLY A 103 0.70 8.19 -24.10
CA GLY A 103 1.12 9.51 -24.60
C GLY A 103 1.29 10.58 -23.52
N GLY A 104 1.22 10.21 -22.23
CA GLY A 104 1.40 11.11 -21.09
C GLY A 104 0.12 11.78 -20.56
N SER A 105 -1.05 11.49 -21.14
CA SER A 105 -2.33 11.95 -20.58
C SER A 105 -3.00 10.81 -19.83
N LEU A 106 -2.73 10.73 -18.53
CA LEU A 106 -3.39 9.75 -17.66
C LEU A 106 -4.75 10.27 -17.19
N PHE A 107 -5.72 9.37 -17.01
CA PHE A 107 -6.90 9.71 -16.25
C PHE A 107 -6.52 9.98 -14.78
N PRO A 108 -7.26 10.84 -14.06
CA PRO A 108 -6.95 11.15 -12.66
C PRO A 108 -6.84 9.92 -11.75
N ALA A 109 -7.64 8.88 -12.00
CA ALA A 109 -7.58 7.63 -11.24
C ALA A 109 -6.25 6.88 -11.46
N ASP A 110 -5.76 6.82 -12.70
CA ASP A 110 -4.50 6.16 -13.04
C ASP A 110 -3.30 6.93 -12.46
N GLN A 111 -3.38 8.26 -12.45
CA GLN A 111 -2.38 9.10 -11.82
C GLN A 111 -2.34 8.85 -10.30
N ARG A 112 -3.50 8.84 -9.63
CA ARG A 112 -3.60 8.56 -8.19
C ARG A 112 -3.06 7.18 -7.82
N GLN A 113 -3.35 6.17 -8.64
CA GLN A 113 -2.76 4.85 -8.47
C GLN A 113 -1.22 4.88 -8.51
N GLY A 114 -0.65 5.58 -9.49
CA GLY A 114 0.81 5.73 -9.63
C GLY A 114 1.44 6.42 -8.42
N GLU A 115 0.84 7.53 -7.99
CA GLU A 115 1.27 8.29 -6.80
C GLU A 115 1.25 7.41 -5.55
N ALA A 116 0.17 6.64 -5.34
CA ALA A 116 0.05 5.74 -4.21
C ALA A 116 1.12 4.63 -4.24
N ILE A 117 1.34 3.97 -5.38
CA ILE A 117 2.37 2.93 -5.52
C ILE A 117 3.77 3.49 -5.23
N CYS A 118 4.07 4.68 -5.74
CA CYS A 118 5.36 5.31 -5.50
C CYS A 118 5.53 5.75 -4.03
N ALA A 119 4.49 6.28 -3.41
CA ALA A 119 4.49 6.62 -1.98
C ALA A 119 4.70 5.38 -1.10
N MET A 120 4.04 4.26 -1.41
CA MET A 120 4.27 2.99 -0.71
C MET A 120 5.73 2.54 -0.86
N ARG A 121 6.30 2.66 -2.06
CA ARG A 121 7.71 2.30 -2.33
C ARG A 121 8.69 3.20 -1.58
N TRP A 122 8.40 4.49 -1.51
CA TRP A 122 9.18 5.50 -0.79
C TRP A 122 9.24 5.20 0.71
N TRP A 123 8.11 4.76 1.28
CA TRP A 123 8.02 4.34 2.67
C TRP A 123 8.80 3.06 2.93
N ALA A 124 8.65 2.06 2.06
CA ALA A 124 9.38 0.80 2.19
C ALA A 124 10.90 0.99 2.12
N GLU A 125 11.44 1.92 1.32
CA GLU A 125 12.88 2.20 1.34
C GLU A 125 13.36 2.67 2.72
N ARG A 126 12.55 3.48 3.40
CA ARG A 126 12.91 4.05 4.71
C ARG A 126 12.86 3.03 5.84
N GLU A 127 12.18 1.89 5.63
CA GLU A 127 12.27 0.74 6.53
C GLU A 127 13.68 0.15 6.59
N ARG A 128 14.48 0.24 5.51
CA ARG A 128 15.85 -0.30 5.49
C ARG A 128 16.81 0.48 6.39
N THR A 129 16.58 1.77 6.56
CA THR A 129 17.48 2.64 7.32
C THR A 129 17.34 2.35 8.80
N PHE A 130 18.37 1.75 9.41
CA PHE A 130 18.50 1.58 10.87
C PHE A 130 18.38 2.91 11.64
N PHE A 131 18.63 4.05 10.99
CA PHE A 131 18.57 5.38 11.56
C PHE A 131 17.30 6.13 11.15
N CYS A 132 16.14 5.83 11.76
CA CYS A 132 15.16 6.84 12.22
C CYS A 132 13.84 6.21 12.70
N HIS A 133 13.85 5.68 13.93
CA HIS A 133 12.67 5.23 14.69
C HIS A 133 11.66 6.36 15.04
N TYR A 134 11.61 7.46 14.29
CA TYR A 134 10.72 8.59 14.56
C TYR A 134 9.92 9.03 13.35
N HIS A 135 10.40 8.71 12.14
CA HIS A 135 9.75 9.15 10.91
C HIS A 135 9.22 8.02 10.06
N HIS A 136 9.34 6.75 10.48
CA HIS A 136 8.81 5.62 9.74
C HIS A 136 7.28 5.50 9.86
N ALA A 137 6.56 5.20 8.78
CA ALA A 137 5.09 5.10 8.77
C ALA A 137 4.58 4.11 9.84
N ARG A 138 5.19 2.92 9.94
CA ARG A 138 4.80 1.95 10.97
C ARG A 138 5.02 2.46 12.39
N GLU A 139 6.11 3.19 12.63
CA GLU A 139 6.41 3.70 13.97
C GLU A 139 5.49 4.87 14.34
N ARG A 140 5.19 5.76 13.39
CA ARG A 140 4.21 6.83 13.57
C ARG A 140 2.83 6.24 13.85
N ALA A 141 2.40 5.24 13.06
CA ALA A 141 1.17 4.51 13.28
C ALA A 141 1.16 3.79 14.64
N ARG A 142 2.24 3.08 15.00
CA ARG A 142 2.40 2.40 16.29
C ARG A 142 2.14 3.34 17.45
N ARG A 143 2.77 4.52 17.45
CA ARG A 143 2.61 5.53 18.52
C ARG A 143 1.18 6.06 18.58
N ILE A 144 0.56 6.32 17.43
CA ILE A 144 -0.84 6.76 17.38
C ILE A 144 -1.75 5.69 17.99
N HIS A 145 -1.58 4.43 17.57
CA HIS A 145 -2.41 3.31 18.02
C HIS A 145 -2.17 2.97 19.49
N GLU A 146 -0.93 3.02 19.98
CA GLU A 146 -0.58 2.88 21.39
C GLU A 146 -1.18 4.00 22.24
N ASN A 147 -1.10 5.24 21.78
CA ASN A 147 -1.69 6.38 22.47
C ASN A 147 -3.22 6.27 22.54
N CYS A 148 -3.89 5.86 21.46
CA CYS A 148 -5.33 5.58 21.49
C CYS A 148 -5.67 4.54 22.57
N ARG A 149 -4.98 3.38 22.56
CA ARG A 149 -5.20 2.31 23.53
C ARG A 149 -4.93 2.74 24.97
N ALA A 150 -3.83 3.46 25.22
CA ALA A 150 -3.46 3.92 26.55
C ALA A 150 -4.49 4.90 27.15
N ASN A 151 -5.21 5.64 26.32
CA ASN A 151 -6.24 6.59 26.73
C ASN A 151 -7.67 6.02 26.63
N GLY A 152 -7.83 4.70 26.37
CA GLY A 152 -9.14 4.06 26.24
C GLY A 152 -9.92 4.53 25.01
N HIS A 153 -9.26 5.09 24.01
CA HIS A 153 -9.88 5.44 22.73
C HIS A 153 -9.83 4.23 21.79
N PRO A 154 -10.94 3.93 21.08
CA PRO A 154 -10.95 2.90 20.05
C PRO A 154 -9.93 3.22 18.94
N SER A 155 -9.42 2.17 18.31
CA SER A 155 -8.64 2.26 17.08
C SER A 155 -9.44 3.01 16.01
N ARG A 156 -8.75 3.48 14.97
CA ARG A 156 -9.44 4.13 13.87
C ARG A 156 -10.34 3.14 13.12
N GLY A 157 -9.90 1.91 12.95
CA GLY A 157 -10.70 0.85 12.35
C GLY A 157 -11.91 0.46 13.19
N GLU A 158 -11.76 0.37 14.52
CA GLU A 158 -12.87 0.16 15.46
C GLU A 158 -13.94 1.26 15.34
N ARG A 159 -13.53 2.53 15.30
CA ARG A 159 -14.47 3.65 15.07
C ARG A 159 -15.19 3.56 13.74
N LEU A 160 -14.50 3.19 12.67
CA LEU A 160 -15.11 3.03 11.35
C LEU A 160 -16.09 1.85 11.34
N ALA A 161 -15.78 0.76 12.02
CA ALA A 161 -16.66 -0.40 12.16
C ALA A 161 -17.94 -0.05 12.95
N GLU A 162 -17.82 0.73 14.04
CA GLU A 162 -18.97 1.26 14.80
C GLU A 162 -19.90 2.10 13.92
N LEU A 163 -19.34 3.04 13.14
CA LEU A 163 -20.09 3.88 12.21
C LEU A 163 -20.79 3.08 11.10
N GLN A 164 -20.21 1.95 10.70
CA GLN A 164 -20.78 1.06 9.68
C GLN A 164 -21.84 0.10 10.24
N SER A 165 -21.98 0.01 11.56
CA SER A 165 -22.94 -0.87 12.22
C SER A 165 -24.39 -0.50 11.84
N PRO A 166 -25.25 -1.49 11.50
CA PRO A 166 -26.65 -1.25 11.13
C PRO A 166 -27.44 -0.44 12.17
N GLN A 167 -27.08 -0.54 13.45
CA GLN A 167 -27.74 0.18 14.55
C GLN A 167 -27.50 1.70 14.50
N MET A 168 -26.33 2.16 14.04
CA MET A 168 -26.05 3.59 13.89
C MET A 168 -26.62 4.16 12.58
N LYS A 169 -26.66 3.36 11.50
CA LYS A 169 -27.29 3.78 10.23
C LYS A 169 -28.80 4.04 10.35
N ALA A 170 -29.46 3.48 11.36
CA ALA A 170 -30.89 3.72 11.62
C ALA A 170 -31.16 4.97 12.48
N ALA A 171 -30.13 5.56 13.09
CA ALA A 171 -30.23 6.69 14.01
C ALA A 171 -29.72 8.03 13.43
N ALA A 172 -29.20 8.02 12.20
CA ALA A 172 -28.75 9.19 11.44
C ALA A 172 -29.72 9.49 10.30
#